data_AF-A0A4Y8Y9G7-F1
#
_entry.id   AF-A0A4Y8Y9G7-F1
#
_cell.length_a   1.000
_cell.length_b   1.000
_cell.length_c   1.000
_cell.angle_alpha   90.00
_cell.angle_beta   90.00
_cell.angle_gamma   90.00
#
_symmetry.space_group_name_H-M   'P 1'
#
loop_
_entity.id
_entity.type
_entity.pdbx_description
1 polymer ?
#
loop_
_entity_poly.entity_id
_entity_poly.type
_entity_poly.pdbx_seq_one_letter_code
_entity_poly.pdbx_strand_id
1 'polypeptide(L)'
;MGPNQEFKNELDRLIDHQLLPEERDFVWTYDRAVLLESVRVLEHAGPADWARPTPCADWDLRALVSHMAGQHHGFAAAADGAGADLRHWRPRPLPPGDKTLEDNPIDDDPVGDDPVAVYRAAVARVTESFARPGAAERRFDLPEISTTRTFPATVAVEFHFLDFAVHTWDMAKAVGLDWEPADDIAEAALTVALRVPDDERRLAPGAAFGPARAPARDGRPFDLVLTTLGRSPAWTP
;
A
#
# COMPACT_ATOMS: atom_id res chain seq x y z
N MET A 1 -11.85 -26.36 -8.04
CA MET A 1 -11.81 -25.42 -6.90
C MET A 1 -10.37 -25.39 -6.42
N GLY A 2 -9.73 -24.23 -6.48
CA GLY A 2 -8.35 -24.10 -5.99
C GLY A 2 -8.31 -24.20 -4.46
N PRO A 3 -7.20 -24.66 -3.87
CA PRO A 3 -7.05 -24.82 -2.42
C PRO A 3 -7.37 -23.56 -1.60
N ASN A 4 -7.22 -22.37 -2.20
CA ASN A 4 -7.55 -21.09 -1.54
C ASN A 4 -9.06 -20.77 -1.53
N GLN A 5 -9.90 -21.48 -2.29
CA GLN A 5 -11.32 -21.12 -2.43
C GLN A 5 -12.17 -21.56 -1.23
N GLU A 6 -11.91 -22.73 -0.64
CA GLU A 6 -12.63 -23.18 0.57
C GLU A 6 -12.26 -22.33 1.79
N PHE A 7 -10.98 -22.00 1.94
CA PHE A 7 -10.50 -21.09 2.98
C PHE A 7 -11.09 -19.67 2.81
N LYS A 8 -11.12 -19.14 1.58
CA LYS A 8 -11.79 -17.86 1.26
C LYS A 8 -13.28 -17.88 1.64
N ASN A 9 -13.99 -18.95 1.32
CA ASN A 9 -15.42 -19.05 1.64
C ASN A 9 -15.70 -19.13 3.16
N GLU A 10 -14.78 -19.69 3.95
CA GLU A 10 -14.88 -19.75 5.41
C GLU A 10 -14.50 -18.40 6.05
N LEU A 11 -13.48 -17.73 5.50
CA LEU A 11 -13.10 -16.37 5.87
C LEU A 11 -14.21 -15.36 5.56
N ASP A 12 -14.85 -15.46 4.38
CA ASP A 12 -15.96 -14.60 3.97
C ASP A 12 -17.16 -14.73 4.93
N ARG A 13 -17.43 -15.94 5.44
CA ARG A 13 -18.47 -16.16 6.48
C ARG A 13 -18.10 -15.57 7.84
N LEU A 14 -16.80 -15.50 8.16
CA LEU A 14 -16.31 -14.86 9.39
C LEU A 14 -16.28 -13.33 9.25
N ILE A 15 -16.09 -12.81 8.03
CA ILE A 15 -16.09 -11.37 7.71
C ILE A 15 -17.51 -10.80 7.64
N ASP A 16 -18.50 -11.59 7.20
CA ASP A 16 -19.91 -11.21 7.25
C ASP A 16 -20.45 -11.10 8.70
N HIS A 17 -19.70 -11.60 9.70
CA HIS A 17 -19.88 -11.16 11.07
C HIS A 17 -19.25 -9.77 11.24
N GLN A 18 -20.11 -8.76 11.38
CA GLN A 18 -19.75 -7.39 11.72
C GLN A 18 -18.65 -7.36 12.80
N LEU A 19 -17.44 -6.99 12.39
CA LEU A 19 -16.31 -6.72 13.29
C LEU A 19 -16.79 -5.85 14.45
N LEU A 20 -16.43 -6.23 15.67
CA LEU A 20 -16.85 -5.53 16.87
C LEU A 20 -16.30 -4.09 16.85
N PRO A 21 -16.97 -3.10 17.49
CA PRO A 21 -16.53 -1.71 17.49
C PRO A 21 -15.06 -1.52 17.92
N GLU A 22 -14.60 -2.27 18.90
CA GLU A 22 -13.21 -2.34 19.38
C GLU A 22 -12.21 -2.90 18.35
N GLU A 23 -12.67 -3.69 17.38
CA GLU A 23 -11.87 -4.17 16.23
C GLU A 23 -11.86 -3.17 15.07
N ARG A 24 -12.66 -2.09 15.12
CA ARG A 24 -12.66 -1.09 14.03
C ARG A 24 -11.46 -0.14 14.08
N ASP A 25 -10.79 -0.02 15.22
CA ASP A 25 -9.67 0.91 15.42
C ASP A 25 -8.29 0.27 15.14
N PHE A 26 -8.18 -1.07 15.08
CA PHE A 26 -6.89 -1.72 14.88
C PHE A 26 -6.32 -1.43 13.49
N VAL A 27 -7.16 -1.41 12.44
CA VAL A 27 -6.67 -1.23 11.06
C VAL A 27 -6.06 0.14 10.86
N TRP A 28 -6.64 1.19 11.46
CA TRP A 28 -6.06 2.55 11.42
C TRP A 28 -4.75 2.63 12.22
N THR A 29 -4.67 1.89 13.32
CA THR A 29 -3.47 1.83 14.15
C THR A 29 -2.33 1.12 13.41
N TYR A 30 -2.61 -0.03 12.78
CA TYR A 30 -1.63 -0.80 12.02
C TYR A 30 -1.23 -0.12 10.72
N ASP A 31 -2.19 0.49 10.01
CA ASP A 31 -1.91 1.37 8.88
C ASP A 31 -0.90 2.44 9.26
N ARG A 32 -1.22 3.23 10.29
CA ARG A 32 -0.33 4.28 10.77
C ARG A 32 1.03 3.75 11.23
N ALA A 33 1.08 2.60 11.88
CA ALA A 33 2.34 1.99 12.29
C ALA A 33 3.23 1.66 11.08
N VAL A 34 2.65 1.05 10.05
CA VAL A 34 3.34 0.75 8.78
C VAL A 34 3.81 2.03 8.09
N LEU A 35 3.01 3.10 8.07
CA LEU A 35 3.42 4.38 7.46
C LEU A 35 4.62 5.02 8.19
N LEU A 36 4.69 4.87 9.51
CA LEU A 36 5.83 5.37 10.28
C LEU A 36 7.08 4.51 10.03
N GLU A 37 6.92 3.21 9.86
CA GLU A 37 8.00 2.30 9.45
C GLU A 37 8.49 2.58 8.03
N SER A 38 7.59 2.87 7.09
CA SER A 38 7.98 3.19 5.71
C SER A 38 8.88 4.42 5.65
N VAL A 39 8.59 5.47 6.42
CA VAL A 39 9.47 6.63 6.55
C VAL A 39 10.81 6.25 7.15
N ARG A 40 10.84 5.45 8.24
CA ARG A 40 12.09 4.99 8.87
C ARG A 40 12.96 4.17 7.92
N VAL A 41 12.35 3.28 7.14
CA VAL A 41 13.06 2.48 6.14
C VAL A 41 13.64 3.40 5.05
N LEU A 42 12.84 4.34 4.53
CA LEU A 42 13.30 5.24 3.46
C LEU A 42 14.42 6.19 3.91
N GLU A 43 14.47 6.58 5.18
CA GLU A 43 15.56 7.40 5.75
C GLU A 43 16.96 6.75 5.61
N HIS A 44 17.03 5.45 5.36
CA HIS A 44 18.30 4.74 5.10
C HIS A 44 18.77 4.84 3.65
N ALA A 45 17.93 5.32 2.72
CA ALA A 45 18.27 5.42 1.31
C ALA A 45 19.32 6.52 1.07
N GLY A 46 20.44 6.16 0.45
CA GLY A 46 21.42 7.08 -0.07
C GLY A 46 21.11 7.51 -1.52
N PRO A 47 21.83 8.51 -2.06
CA PRO A 47 21.65 8.96 -3.45
C PRO A 47 21.76 7.87 -4.51
N ALA A 48 22.60 6.84 -4.28
CA ALA A 48 22.80 5.74 -5.20
C ALA A 48 21.66 4.69 -5.17
N ASP A 49 20.86 4.64 -4.10
CA ASP A 49 19.83 3.62 -3.94
C ASP A 49 18.60 3.88 -4.81
N TRP A 50 18.36 5.12 -5.21
CA TRP A 50 17.17 5.52 -5.96
C TRP A 50 16.97 4.82 -7.30
N ALA A 51 18.06 4.32 -7.90
CA ALA A 51 18.04 3.57 -9.16
C ALA A 51 18.12 2.05 -8.96
N ARG A 52 18.12 1.56 -7.71
CA ARG A 52 18.18 0.12 -7.44
C ARG A 52 16.88 -0.55 -7.81
N PRO A 53 16.93 -1.79 -8.33
CA PRO A 53 15.72 -2.56 -8.63
C PRO A 53 14.95 -2.84 -7.34
N THR A 54 13.64 -3.06 -7.50
CA THR A 54 12.76 -3.50 -6.40
C THR A 54 12.13 -4.86 -6.75
N PRO A 55 11.49 -5.55 -5.78
CA PRO A 55 10.68 -6.73 -6.09
C PRO A 55 9.48 -6.44 -7.02
N CYS A 56 9.09 -5.18 -7.19
CA CYS A 56 8.19 -4.74 -8.25
C CYS A 56 8.98 -4.60 -9.55
N ALA A 57 8.95 -5.64 -10.39
CA ALA A 57 9.89 -5.83 -11.50
C ALA A 57 10.07 -4.63 -12.47
N ASP A 58 9.05 -3.79 -12.62
CA ASP A 58 9.08 -2.63 -13.52
C ASP A 58 9.55 -1.33 -12.82
N TRP A 59 9.80 -1.36 -11.52
CA TRP A 59 10.08 -0.18 -10.70
C TRP A 59 11.44 -0.26 -10.03
N ASP A 60 12.23 0.80 -10.21
CA ASP A 60 13.32 1.13 -9.30
C ASP A 60 12.77 1.76 -8.00
N LEU A 61 13.64 1.97 -7.01
CA LEU A 61 13.25 2.56 -5.74
C LEU A 61 12.54 3.91 -5.92
N ARG A 62 12.98 4.74 -6.87
CA ARG A 62 12.35 6.03 -7.16
C ARG A 62 10.92 5.88 -7.67
N ALA A 63 10.69 4.97 -8.61
CA ALA A 63 9.36 4.70 -9.15
C ALA A 63 8.43 4.12 -8.07
N LEU A 64 8.93 3.23 -7.23
CA LEU A 64 8.17 2.67 -6.10
C LEU A 64 7.74 3.77 -5.12
N VAL A 65 8.67 4.60 -4.64
CA VAL A 65 8.34 5.66 -3.67
C VAL A 65 7.46 6.74 -4.32
N SER A 66 7.63 6.98 -5.62
CA SER A 66 6.76 7.88 -6.40
C SER A 66 5.31 7.37 -6.44
N HIS A 67 5.13 6.07 -6.68
CA HIS A 67 3.82 5.41 -6.61
C HIS A 67 3.22 5.52 -5.21
N MET A 68 3.97 5.12 -4.17
CA MET A 68 3.54 5.19 -2.77
C MET A 68 3.11 6.60 -2.35
N ALA A 69 3.89 7.63 -2.71
CA ALA A 69 3.49 9.02 -2.48
C ALA A 69 2.18 9.36 -3.21
N GLY A 70 2.03 8.97 -4.47
CA GLY A 70 0.77 9.13 -5.23
C GLY A 70 -0.43 8.50 -4.53
N GLN A 71 -0.29 7.26 -4.06
CA GLN A 71 -1.34 6.57 -3.32
C GLN A 71 -1.71 7.30 -2.03
N HIS A 72 -0.76 7.80 -1.25
CA HIS A 72 -1.07 8.63 -0.08
C HIS A 72 -1.93 9.86 -0.42
N HIS A 73 -1.63 10.57 -1.51
CA HIS A 73 -2.45 11.71 -1.94
C HIS A 73 -3.86 11.27 -2.40
N GLY A 74 -3.98 10.15 -3.12
CA GLY A 74 -5.25 9.57 -3.55
C GLY A 74 -6.14 9.20 -2.37
N PHE A 75 -5.60 8.46 -1.41
CA PHE A 75 -6.32 8.07 -0.19
C PHE A 75 -6.65 9.26 0.71
N ALA A 76 -5.77 10.25 0.82
CA ALA A 76 -6.07 11.50 1.51
C ALA A 76 -7.26 12.24 0.86
N ALA A 77 -7.25 12.35 -0.48
CA ALA A 77 -8.36 12.94 -1.23
C ALA A 77 -9.65 12.14 -1.03
N ALA A 78 -9.59 10.80 -1.02
CA ALA A 78 -10.75 9.95 -0.78
C ALA A 78 -11.36 10.18 0.61
N ALA A 79 -10.53 10.27 1.65
CA ALA A 79 -10.97 10.60 3.01
C ALA A 79 -11.61 12.00 3.10
N ASP A 80 -11.07 12.95 2.34
CA ASP A 80 -11.61 14.30 2.22
C ASP A 80 -12.84 14.40 1.28
N GLY A 81 -13.27 13.30 0.66
CA GLY A 81 -14.43 13.23 -0.24
C GLY A 81 -14.17 13.69 -1.68
N ALA A 82 -12.91 13.76 -2.10
CA ALA A 82 -12.46 14.15 -3.44
C ALA A 82 -11.80 12.99 -4.22
N GLY A 83 -11.83 11.75 -3.70
CA GLY A 83 -11.14 10.59 -4.29
C GLY A 83 -11.61 10.18 -5.70
N ALA A 84 -12.78 10.64 -6.17
CA ALA A 84 -13.28 10.29 -7.50
C ALA A 84 -12.42 10.83 -8.65
N ASP A 85 -11.62 11.87 -8.40
CA ASP A 85 -10.75 12.46 -9.40
C ASP A 85 -9.42 11.70 -9.49
N LEU A 86 -9.22 10.99 -10.62
CA LEU A 86 -8.03 10.21 -10.92
C LEU A 86 -6.72 11.01 -10.86
N ARG A 87 -6.77 12.34 -10.96
CA ARG A 87 -5.57 13.18 -10.84
C ARG A 87 -4.92 13.07 -9.46
N HIS A 88 -5.69 12.80 -8.40
CA HIS A 88 -5.14 12.60 -7.05
C HIS A 88 -4.33 11.31 -6.88
N TRP A 89 -4.57 10.32 -7.75
CA TRP A 89 -4.01 8.97 -7.67
C TRP A 89 -2.75 8.78 -8.50
N ARG A 90 -2.34 9.78 -9.26
CA ARG A 90 -1.16 9.69 -10.13
C ARG A 90 0.11 9.57 -9.27
N PRO A 91 1.11 8.77 -9.73
CA PRO A 91 2.43 8.75 -9.11
C PRO A 91 3.00 10.16 -8.97
N ARG A 92 3.65 10.43 -7.83
CA ARG A 92 4.19 11.76 -7.50
C ARG A 92 5.65 11.84 -7.89
N PRO A 93 6.06 12.70 -8.82
CA PRO A 93 7.46 12.82 -9.21
C PRO A 93 8.35 13.18 -8.01
N LEU A 94 9.47 12.47 -7.85
CA LEU A 94 10.43 12.70 -6.78
C LEU A 94 11.71 13.38 -7.32
N PRO A 95 12.28 14.40 -6.63
CA PRO A 95 13.54 15.03 -7.01
C PRO A 95 14.72 14.06 -7.13
N PRO A 96 15.64 14.20 -8.11
CA PRO A 96 15.74 15.28 -9.10
C PRO A 96 14.91 15.01 -10.38
N GLY A 97 13.93 14.12 -10.32
CA GLY A 97 13.05 13.80 -11.44
C GLY A 97 12.29 15.03 -11.97
N ASP A 98 11.74 14.89 -13.17
CA ASP A 98 11.08 15.99 -13.87
C ASP A 98 9.84 16.49 -13.11
N LYS A 99 10.00 17.63 -12.43
CA LYS A 99 8.91 18.38 -11.75
C LYS A 99 7.99 19.08 -12.75
N THR A 100 8.36 19.14 -14.04
CA THR A 100 7.64 19.86 -15.10
C THR A 100 6.65 18.99 -15.86
N LEU A 101 6.32 17.79 -15.38
CA LEU A 101 5.15 17.06 -15.87
C LEU A 101 3.91 17.96 -15.69
N GLU A 102 3.57 18.71 -16.74
CA GLU A 102 2.50 19.72 -16.82
C GLU A 102 1.14 19.16 -16.40
N ASP A 103 1.04 17.82 -16.34
CA ASP A 103 -0.18 17.09 -16.01
C ASP A 103 -0.36 16.75 -14.51
N ASN A 104 0.46 17.28 -13.58
CA ASN A 104 0.20 17.14 -12.14
C ASN A 104 -0.11 18.49 -11.45
N PRO A 105 -1.22 19.16 -11.81
CA PRO A 105 -1.52 20.52 -11.36
C PRO A 105 -2.01 20.61 -9.90
N ILE A 106 -1.94 19.51 -9.13
CA ILE A 106 -2.66 19.41 -7.85
C ILE A 106 -1.88 19.95 -6.65
N ASP A 107 -0.55 20.13 -6.69
CA ASP A 107 0.15 20.65 -5.50
C ASP A 107 1.30 21.62 -5.82
N ASP A 108 1.18 22.84 -5.28
CA ASP A 108 2.28 23.77 -4.96
C ASP A 108 3.01 23.30 -3.69
N ASP A 109 3.43 22.03 -3.61
CA ASP A 109 4.04 21.49 -2.39
C ASP A 109 5.46 22.05 -2.21
N PRO A 110 5.76 22.85 -1.16
CA PRO A 110 7.04 23.55 -1.01
C PRO A 110 8.20 22.65 -0.58
N VAL A 111 8.03 21.33 -0.64
CA VAL A 111 9.02 20.36 -0.16
C VAL A 111 10.15 20.28 -1.20
N GLY A 112 11.25 20.98 -0.91
CA GLY A 112 12.37 21.32 -1.81
C GLY A 112 12.91 20.19 -2.72
N ASP A 113 14.21 19.88 -2.63
CA ASP A 113 14.87 18.93 -3.54
C ASP A 113 15.21 17.59 -2.86
N ASP A 114 14.60 17.30 -1.70
CA ASP A 114 14.79 16.07 -0.94
C ASP A 114 13.61 15.08 -1.18
N PRO A 115 13.84 13.97 -1.89
CA PRO A 115 12.79 12.97 -2.14
C PRO A 115 12.27 12.28 -0.87
N VAL A 116 13.07 12.16 0.19
CA VAL A 116 12.63 11.58 1.47
C VAL A 116 11.65 12.52 2.17
N ALA A 117 11.93 13.83 2.13
CA ALA A 117 11.03 14.84 2.68
C ALA A 117 9.69 14.85 1.93
N VAL A 118 9.69 14.71 0.60
CA VAL A 118 8.46 14.64 -0.21
C VAL A 118 7.59 13.45 0.21
N TYR A 119 8.19 12.26 0.32
CA TYR A 119 7.46 11.08 0.77
C TYR A 119 6.90 11.23 2.19
N ARG A 120 7.69 11.80 3.12
CA ARG A 120 7.23 12.08 4.49
C ARG A 120 6.04 13.04 4.53
N ALA A 121 6.03 14.06 3.68
CA ALA A 121 4.90 14.99 3.58
C ALA A 121 3.62 14.27 3.10
N ALA A 122 3.74 13.36 2.12
CA ALA A 122 2.62 12.53 1.68
C ALA A 122 2.07 11.63 2.79
N VAL A 123 2.95 10.98 3.57
CA VAL A 123 2.57 10.19 4.76
C VAL A 123 1.83 11.06 5.80
N ALA A 124 2.33 12.26 6.07
CA ALA A 124 1.69 13.19 7.00
C ALA A 124 0.29 13.60 6.50
N ARG A 125 0.16 13.87 5.20
CA ARG A 125 -1.10 14.27 4.55
C ARG A 125 -2.18 13.22 4.69
N VAL A 126 -1.89 11.95 4.37
CA VAL A 126 -2.88 10.87 4.49
C VAL A 126 -3.24 10.61 5.95
N THR A 127 -2.25 10.63 6.85
CA THR A 127 -2.46 10.45 8.30
C THR A 127 -3.40 11.52 8.85
N GLU A 128 -3.21 12.78 8.43
CA GLU A 128 -4.07 13.89 8.83
C GLU A 128 -5.49 13.72 8.29
N SER A 129 -5.65 13.44 6.98
CA SER A 129 -6.97 13.26 6.37
C SER A 129 -7.74 12.09 7.00
N PHE A 130 -7.05 10.99 7.31
CA PHE A 130 -7.62 9.83 8.00
C PHE A 130 -8.10 10.16 9.42
N ALA A 131 -7.43 11.09 10.12
CA ALA A 131 -7.79 11.52 11.46
C ALA A 131 -8.89 12.61 11.50
N ARG A 132 -9.35 13.13 10.35
CA ARG A 132 -10.37 14.19 10.32
C ARG A 132 -11.73 13.67 10.80
N PRO A 133 -12.49 14.49 11.56
CA PRO A 133 -13.85 14.13 11.93
C PRO A 133 -14.71 13.80 10.71
N GLY A 134 -15.41 12.67 10.73
CA GLY A 134 -16.25 12.22 9.61
C GLY A 134 -15.54 11.34 8.59
N ALA A 135 -14.22 11.16 8.66
CA ALA A 135 -13.47 10.33 7.71
C ALA A 135 -13.85 8.84 7.84
N ALA A 136 -13.97 8.32 9.07
CA ALA A 136 -14.30 6.93 9.33
C ALA A 136 -15.74 6.55 8.92
N GLU A 137 -16.65 7.52 8.90
CA GLU A 137 -18.06 7.34 8.51
C GLU A 137 -18.29 7.50 7.00
N ARG A 138 -17.31 8.06 6.27
CA ARG A 138 -17.42 8.33 4.85
C ARG A 138 -17.25 7.05 4.02
N ARG A 139 -17.76 7.08 2.79
CA ARG A 139 -17.40 6.12 1.74
C ARG A 139 -16.34 6.72 0.82
N PHE A 140 -15.31 5.94 0.51
CA PHE A 140 -14.18 6.38 -0.30
C PHE A 140 -14.40 5.99 -1.76
N ASP A 141 -14.22 6.95 -2.66
CA ASP A 141 -14.08 6.72 -4.09
C ASP A 141 -12.64 6.30 -4.39
N LEU A 142 -12.47 5.08 -4.92
CA LEU A 142 -11.17 4.48 -5.26
C LEU A 142 -11.18 4.09 -6.76
N PRO A 143 -11.07 5.06 -7.68
CA PRO A 143 -11.29 4.85 -9.11
C PRO A 143 -10.30 3.88 -9.77
N GLU A 144 -9.12 3.66 -9.17
CA GLU A 144 -8.17 2.64 -9.62
C GLU A 144 -8.64 1.20 -9.34
N ILE A 145 -9.55 1.02 -8.39
CA ILE A 145 -10.18 -0.28 -8.06
C ILE A 145 -11.54 -0.40 -8.74
N SER A 146 -12.38 0.63 -8.62
CA SER A 146 -13.72 0.66 -9.21
C SER A 146 -14.20 2.08 -9.48
N THR A 147 -14.70 2.33 -10.68
CA THR A 147 -15.37 3.59 -11.05
C THR A 147 -16.87 3.57 -10.82
N THR A 148 -17.44 2.44 -10.37
CA THR A 148 -18.89 2.26 -10.18
C THR A 148 -19.28 1.98 -8.74
N ARG A 149 -18.30 1.77 -7.85
CA ARG A 149 -18.52 1.46 -6.44
C ARG A 149 -17.65 2.36 -5.58
N THR A 150 -18.20 2.77 -4.45
CA THR A 150 -17.44 3.33 -3.34
C THR A 150 -17.28 2.29 -2.24
N PHE A 151 -16.31 2.47 -1.37
CA PHE A 151 -15.96 1.54 -0.30
C PHE A 151 -16.22 2.15 1.07
N PRO A 152 -16.66 1.40 2.10
CA PRO A 152 -16.59 1.89 3.48
C PRO A 152 -15.14 2.31 3.82
N ALA A 153 -14.96 3.36 4.62
CA ALA A 153 -13.62 3.85 5.00
C ALA A 153 -12.73 2.73 5.56
N THR A 154 -13.27 1.86 6.43
CA THR A 154 -12.51 0.73 7.00
C THR A 154 -11.93 -0.19 5.94
N VAL A 155 -12.69 -0.51 4.89
CA VAL A 155 -12.23 -1.37 3.79
C VAL A 155 -11.20 -0.64 2.93
N ALA A 156 -11.38 0.66 2.70
CA ALA A 156 -10.39 1.46 1.98
C ALA A 156 -9.06 1.54 2.75
N VAL A 157 -9.11 1.70 4.08
CA VAL A 157 -7.92 1.70 4.94
C VAL A 157 -7.27 0.32 5.00
N GLU A 158 -8.03 -0.78 4.95
CA GLU A 158 -7.45 -2.13 4.78
C GLU A 158 -6.65 -2.25 3.48
N PHE A 159 -7.14 -1.68 2.37
CA PHE A 159 -6.43 -1.70 1.09
C PHE A 159 -5.13 -0.91 1.16
N HIS A 160 -5.18 0.31 1.73
CA HIS A 160 -4.01 1.13 1.97
C HIS A 160 -3.01 0.39 2.87
N PHE A 161 -3.44 -0.09 4.03
CA PHE A 161 -2.61 -0.84 4.96
C PHE A 161 -1.86 -2.00 4.29
N LEU A 162 -2.56 -2.84 3.52
CA LEU A 162 -1.93 -3.97 2.85
C LEU A 162 -0.89 -3.54 1.81
N ASP A 163 -1.25 -2.55 0.98
CA ASP A 163 -0.37 -2.02 -0.06
C ASP A 163 0.94 -1.49 0.55
N PHE A 164 0.81 -0.67 1.59
CA PHE A 164 1.96 -0.07 2.27
C PHE A 164 2.77 -1.05 3.09
N ALA A 165 2.18 -2.11 3.65
CA ALA A 165 2.94 -3.16 4.33
C ALA A 165 3.87 -3.88 3.35
N VAL A 166 3.34 -4.26 2.18
CA VAL A 166 4.12 -4.94 1.13
C VAL A 166 5.17 -4.01 0.52
N HIS A 167 4.79 -2.77 0.21
CA HIS A 167 5.73 -1.83 -0.41
C HIS A 167 6.79 -1.30 0.55
N THR A 168 6.53 -1.27 1.86
CA THR A 168 7.58 -1.00 2.86
C THR A 168 8.62 -2.12 2.86
N TRP A 169 8.19 -3.37 2.71
CA TRP A 169 9.12 -4.49 2.52
C TRP A 169 9.87 -4.39 1.18
N ASP A 170 9.20 -4.08 0.08
CA ASP A 170 9.84 -3.90 -1.23
C ASP A 170 10.95 -2.84 -1.17
N MET A 171 10.66 -1.72 -0.50
CA MET A 171 11.59 -0.62 -0.27
C MET A 171 12.76 -1.05 0.60
N ALA A 172 12.51 -1.74 1.72
CA ALA A 172 13.56 -2.25 2.61
C ALA A 172 14.53 -3.17 1.86
N LYS A 173 14.00 -4.07 1.03
CA LYS A 173 14.80 -4.95 0.17
C LYS A 173 15.66 -4.17 -0.82
N ALA A 174 15.12 -3.11 -1.42
CA ALA A 174 15.85 -2.25 -2.35
C ALA A 174 16.98 -1.48 -1.66
N VAL A 175 16.83 -1.05 -0.39
CA VAL A 175 17.91 -0.39 0.37
C VAL A 175 18.83 -1.36 1.11
N GLY A 176 18.54 -2.67 1.08
CA GLY A 176 19.37 -3.71 1.71
C GLY A 176 19.13 -3.90 3.21
N LEU A 177 17.94 -3.52 3.70
CA LEU A 177 17.50 -3.79 5.07
C LEU A 177 16.74 -5.12 5.15
N ASP A 178 16.92 -5.80 6.27
CA ASP A 178 16.08 -6.93 6.67
C ASP A 178 14.96 -6.38 7.56
N TRP A 179 13.85 -5.99 6.94
CA TRP A 179 12.71 -5.38 7.61
C TRP A 179 11.51 -6.31 7.58
N GLU A 180 10.81 -6.36 8.70
CA GLU A 180 9.51 -6.99 8.84
C GLU A 180 8.60 -6.21 9.77
N PRO A 181 7.28 -6.30 9.57
CA PRO A 181 6.32 -5.81 10.53
C PRO A 181 6.29 -6.71 11.78
N ALA A 182 5.75 -6.18 12.87
CA ALA A 182 5.43 -6.97 14.05
C ALA A 182 4.43 -8.11 13.72
N ASP A 183 4.46 -9.19 14.50
CA ASP A 183 3.68 -10.41 14.22
C ASP A 183 2.17 -10.13 14.08
N ASP A 184 1.62 -9.26 14.93
CA ASP A 184 0.19 -8.89 14.91
C ASP A 184 -0.18 -8.08 13.64
N ILE A 185 0.71 -7.20 13.19
CA ILE A 185 0.58 -6.48 11.92
C ILE A 185 0.69 -7.47 10.75
N ALA A 186 1.61 -8.44 10.81
CA ALA A 186 1.78 -9.45 9.77
C ALA A 186 0.53 -10.34 9.64
N GLU A 187 -0.06 -10.77 10.75
CA GLU A 187 -1.31 -11.54 10.80
C GLU A 187 -2.51 -10.76 10.27
N ALA A 188 -2.62 -9.48 10.61
CA ALA A 188 -3.64 -8.59 10.07
C ALA A 188 -3.48 -8.42 8.55
N ALA A 189 -2.25 -8.20 8.07
CA ALA A 189 -1.94 -8.09 6.64
C ALA A 189 -2.29 -9.39 5.91
N LEU A 190 -2.01 -10.56 6.49
CA LEU A 190 -2.37 -11.85 5.91
C LEU A 190 -3.88 -12.02 5.76
N THR A 191 -4.64 -11.58 6.76
CA THR A 191 -6.11 -11.60 6.72
C THR A 191 -6.65 -10.77 5.56
N VAL A 192 -6.09 -9.59 5.30
CA VAL A 192 -6.48 -8.76 4.14
C VAL A 192 -5.99 -9.37 2.83
N ALA A 193 -4.75 -9.84 2.77
CA ALA A 193 -4.12 -10.43 1.58
C ALA A 193 -4.91 -11.62 1.04
N LEU A 194 -5.42 -12.48 1.93
CA LEU A 194 -6.20 -13.65 1.55
C LEU A 194 -7.57 -13.31 0.93
N ARG A 195 -8.08 -12.08 1.13
CA ARG A 195 -9.30 -11.59 0.47
C ARG A 195 -9.05 -11.10 -0.96
N VAL A 196 -7.79 -10.83 -1.32
CA VAL A 196 -7.44 -10.38 -2.66
C VAL A 196 -7.70 -11.51 -3.67
N PRO A 197 -8.52 -11.28 -4.73
CA PRO A 197 -8.75 -12.28 -5.77
C PRO A 197 -7.43 -12.70 -6.42
N ASP A 198 -7.26 -14.00 -6.63
CA ASP A 198 -6.12 -14.59 -7.34
C ASP A 198 -6.67 -15.23 -8.61
N ASP A 199 -7.05 -14.37 -9.54
CA ASP A 199 -7.66 -14.72 -10.82
C ASP A 199 -6.84 -14.14 -11.99
N GLU A 200 -7.32 -14.35 -13.22
CA GLU A 200 -6.63 -13.93 -14.45
C GLU A 200 -6.30 -12.43 -14.50
N ARG A 201 -6.96 -11.58 -13.70
CA ARG A 201 -6.64 -10.15 -13.61
C ARG A 201 -5.21 -9.91 -13.14
N ARG A 202 -4.61 -10.85 -12.38
CA ARG A 202 -3.22 -10.80 -11.92
C ARG A 202 -2.18 -11.01 -13.03
N LEU A 203 -2.61 -11.45 -14.22
CA LEU A 203 -1.75 -11.63 -15.38
C LEU A 203 -1.74 -10.41 -16.31
N ALA A 204 -2.63 -9.43 -16.07
CA ALA A 204 -2.72 -8.23 -16.89
C ALA A 204 -1.53 -7.29 -16.61
N PRO A 205 -1.03 -6.57 -17.65
CA PRO A 205 -0.09 -5.48 -17.44
C PRO A 205 -0.65 -4.44 -16.46
N GLY A 206 0.17 -4.03 -15.49
CA GLY A 206 -0.24 -3.06 -14.46
C GLY A 206 -1.18 -3.62 -13.39
N ALA A 207 -1.30 -4.94 -13.24
CA ALA A 207 -2.02 -5.53 -12.12
C ALA A 207 -1.41 -5.11 -10.77
N ALA A 208 -2.26 -4.80 -9.78
CA ALA A 208 -1.83 -4.38 -8.44
C ALA A 208 -0.93 -5.42 -7.76
N PHE A 209 -1.23 -6.71 -7.93
CA PHE A 209 -0.43 -7.82 -7.40
C PHE A 209 -0.18 -8.89 -8.45
N GLY A 210 0.97 -9.54 -8.35
CA GLY A 210 1.32 -10.68 -9.21
C GLY A 210 0.57 -11.95 -8.80
N PRO A 211 0.55 -12.98 -9.67
CA PRO A 211 -0.04 -14.28 -9.36
C PRO A 211 0.54 -14.87 -8.07
N ALA A 212 -0.30 -15.48 -7.24
CA ALA A 212 0.19 -16.09 -6.01
C ALA A 212 1.29 -17.12 -6.27
N ARG A 213 2.27 -17.17 -5.37
CA ARG A 213 3.36 -18.15 -5.37
C ARG A 213 3.05 -19.27 -4.39
N ALA A 214 3.79 -20.38 -4.53
CA ALA A 214 3.76 -21.43 -3.52
C ALA A 214 4.15 -20.84 -2.16
N PRO A 215 3.40 -21.14 -1.08
CA PRO A 215 3.72 -20.67 0.26
C PRO A 215 5.14 -21.08 0.65
N ALA A 216 5.86 -20.18 1.32
CA ALA A 216 7.14 -20.53 1.92
C ALA A 216 6.92 -21.62 2.98
N ARG A 217 7.59 -22.76 2.83
CA ARG A 217 7.57 -23.82 3.85
C ARG A 217 8.23 -23.27 5.11
N ASP A 218 7.55 -23.37 6.24
CA ASP A 218 7.99 -22.82 7.53
C ASP A 218 8.23 -21.30 7.50
N GLY A 219 7.59 -20.61 6.55
CA GLY A 219 7.67 -19.16 6.42
C GLY A 219 6.95 -18.45 7.56
N ARG A 220 7.45 -17.26 7.92
CA ARG A 220 6.81 -16.38 8.90
C ARG A 220 5.47 -15.89 8.35
N PRO A 221 4.56 -15.36 9.20
CA PRO A 221 3.26 -14.85 8.74
C PRO A 221 3.38 -13.88 7.56
N PHE A 222 4.39 -13.00 7.57
CA PHE A 222 4.61 -12.06 6.48
C PHE A 222 5.12 -12.72 5.18
N ASP A 223 5.84 -13.85 5.24
CA ASP A 223 6.21 -14.60 4.03
C ASP A 223 4.97 -15.16 3.32
N LEU A 224 3.91 -15.49 4.07
CA LEU A 224 2.62 -15.90 3.52
C LEU A 224 1.91 -14.72 2.86
N VAL A 225 1.97 -13.51 3.44
CA VAL A 225 1.47 -12.27 2.79
C VAL A 225 2.15 -12.08 1.44
N LEU A 226 3.49 -12.10 1.44
CA LEU A 226 4.31 -11.88 0.25
C LEU A 226 3.99 -12.91 -0.84
N THR A 227 4.00 -14.21 -0.50
CA THR A 227 3.70 -15.26 -1.49
C THR A 227 2.26 -15.22 -1.99
N THR A 228 1.29 -14.88 -1.13
CA THR A 228 -0.11 -14.67 -1.53
C THR A 228 -0.25 -13.55 -2.57
N LEU A 229 0.61 -12.54 -2.52
CA LEU A 229 0.59 -11.37 -3.41
C LEU A 229 1.64 -11.44 -4.53
N GLY A 230 2.21 -12.64 -4.74
CA GLY A 230 3.12 -12.93 -5.85
C GLY A 230 4.55 -12.48 -5.65
N ARG A 231 4.91 -12.03 -4.44
CA ARG A 231 6.29 -11.68 -4.07
C ARG A 231 7.05 -12.92 -3.61
N SER A 232 8.35 -12.91 -3.88
CA SER A 232 9.27 -13.96 -3.43
C SER A 232 9.99 -13.46 -2.17
N PRO A 233 9.76 -14.04 -0.98
CA PRO A 233 10.48 -13.65 0.24
C PRO A 233 12.01 -13.73 0.10
N ALA A 234 12.48 -14.66 -0.73
CA ALA A 234 13.90 -14.83 -1.05
C ALA A 234 14.44 -13.84 -2.12
N TRP A 235 13.68 -12.80 -2.50
CA TRP A 235 14.14 -11.83 -3.49
C TRP A 235 15.44 -11.14 -3.03
N THR A 236 16.32 -10.86 -3.98
CA THR A 236 17.56 -10.11 -3.81
C THR A 236 17.71 -9.13 -4.98
N PRO A 237 18.26 -7.91 -4.77
CA PRO A 237 18.50 -6.93 -5.82
C PRO A 237 19.42 -7.43 -6.95
#